data_AF-A0A374EL45-F1
#
_entry.id   AF-A0A374EL45-F1
#
_cell.length_a   1.000
_cell.length_b   1.000
_cell.length_c   1.000
_cell.angle_alpha   90.00
_cell.angle_beta   90.00
_cell.angle_gamma   90.00
#
_symmetry.space_group_name_H-M   'P 1'
#
loop_
_entity.id
_entity.type
_entity.pdbx_description
1 polymer ?
#
loop_
_entity_poly.entity_id
_entity_poly.type
_entity_poly.pdbx_seq_one_letter_code
_entity_poly.pdbx_strand_id
1 'polypeptide(L)'
;MTDGYNSEAVEYYTEVVRDNIEYGELGYWLTEDGHDGYKEADNIVGFIVDEICSTAPYTTLRGQAFPRAVIQSKLLQADLNIVETVLLKMAQVDNIKDFRRYFISSLYNEVLTYHFNEGCENRWAVQAVARDFGYAV
;
A
#
# COMPACT_ATOMS: atom_id res chain seq x y z
N MET A 1 -20.19 22.01 15.01
CA MET A 1 -19.60 20.92 15.82
C MET A 1 -18.24 20.66 15.23
N THR A 2 -17.19 21.05 15.94
CA THR A 2 -15.79 21.06 15.49
C THR A 2 -15.26 19.64 15.42
N ASP A 3 -15.24 19.06 14.23
CA ASP A 3 -14.58 17.76 14.05
C ASP A 3 -13.08 17.99 14.01
N GLY A 4 -12.35 17.28 14.87
CA GLY A 4 -10.93 17.45 15.13
C GLY A 4 -10.08 16.93 13.98
N TYR A 5 -10.28 17.43 12.77
CA TYR A 5 -9.31 17.35 11.70
C TYR A 5 -8.10 18.16 12.14
N ASN A 6 -7.06 17.49 12.62
CA ASN A 6 -5.77 18.12 12.76
C ASN A 6 -5.22 18.31 11.34
N SER A 7 -5.55 19.43 10.71
CA SER A 7 -5.13 19.76 9.34
C SER A 7 -3.62 19.66 9.16
N GLU A 8 -2.88 19.99 10.22
CA GLU A 8 -1.41 19.86 10.28
C GLU A 8 -0.97 18.38 10.19
N ALA A 9 -1.68 17.45 10.85
CA ALA A 9 -1.39 16.03 10.73
C ALA A 9 -1.70 15.49 9.33
N VAL A 10 -2.80 15.94 8.72
CA VAL A 10 -3.17 15.53 7.35
C VAL A 10 -2.11 16.01 6.36
N GLU A 11 -1.67 17.26 6.46
CA GLU A 11 -0.61 17.82 5.61
C GLU A 11 0.70 17.06 5.79
N TYR A 12 1.15 16.86 7.03
CA TYR A 12 2.35 16.09 7.34
C TYR A 12 2.29 14.67 6.75
N TYR A 13 1.20 13.95 6.99
CA TYR A 13 1.07 12.59 6.48
C TYR A 13 0.89 12.52 4.96
N THR A 14 0.34 13.58 4.34
CA THR A 14 0.29 13.68 2.88
C THR A 14 1.69 13.73 2.29
N GLU A 15 2.58 14.54 2.87
CA GLU A 15 3.99 14.60 2.44
C GLU A 15 4.69 13.26 2.65
N VAL A 16 4.57 12.67 3.84
CA VAL A 16 5.19 11.37 4.15
C VAL A 16 4.72 10.27 3.19
N VAL A 17 3.42 10.19 2.90
CA VAL A 17 2.89 9.17 1.99
C VAL A 17 3.37 9.44 0.56
N ARG A 18 3.41 10.70 0.10
CA ARG A 18 3.92 11.05 -1.23
C ARG A 18 5.37 10.66 -1.41
N ASP A 19 6.20 10.88 -0.39
CA ASP A 19 7.61 10.52 -0.41
C ASP A 19 7.76 8.99 -0.42
N ASN A 20 7.05 8.27 0.45
CA ASN A 20 7.15 6.82 0.55
C ASN A 20 6.76 6.10 -0.74
N ILE A 21 5.70 6.55 -1.42
CA ILE A 21 5.21 5.92 -2.65
C ILE A 21 5.87 6.47 -3.92
N GLU A 22 6.88 7.34 -3.78
CA GLU A 22 7.57 8.00 -4.88
C GLU A 22 6.58 8.65 -5.86
N TYR A 23 5.73 9.57 -5.36
CA TYR A 23 4.58 10.15 -6.06
C TYR A 23 4.83 10.51 -7.54
N GLY A 24 6.00 11.07 -7.86
CA GLY A 24 6.37 11.43 -9.23
C GLY A 24 6.49 10.22 -10.17
N GLU A 25 7.16 9.16 -9.71
CA GLU A 25 7.32 7.92 -10.47
C GLU A 25 5.97 7.19 -10.60
N LEU A 26 5.19 7.12 -9.51
CA LEU A 26 3.85 6.55 -9.54
C LEU A 26 2.94 7.28 -10.56
N GLY A 27 2.93 8.62 -10.52
CA GLY A 27 2.13 9.43 -11.45
C GLY A 27 2.55 9.26 -12.91
N TYR A 28 3.86 9.16 -13.16
CA TYR A 28 4.39 8.85 -14.50
C TYR A 28 3.97 7.45 -14.97
N TRP A 29 4.15 6.43 -14.14
CA TRP A 29 3.75 5.05 -14.43
C TRP A 29 2.25 4.93 -14.73
N LEU A 30 1.40 5.58 -13.95
CA LEU A 30 -0.05 5.62 -14.18
C LEU A 30 -0.47 6.36 -15.45
N THR A 31 0.42 7.17 -16.06
CA THR A 31 0.12 7.89 -17.31
C THR A 31 0.36 7.03 -18.55
N GLU A 32 0.98 5.84 -18.43
CA GLU A 32 1.34 4.99 -19.56
C GLU A 32 0.15 4.55 -20.42
N ASP A 33 -1.05 4.46 -19.83
CA ASP A 33 -2.29 4.09 -20.53
C ASP A 33 -3.02 5.30 -21.17
N GLY A 34 -2.45 6.50 -21.05
CA GLY A 34 -2.98 7.74 -21.60
C GLY A 34 -4.01 8.46 -20.72
N HIS A 35 -4.25 7.98 -19.50
CA HIS A 35 -5.08 8.67 -18.50
C HIS A 35 -4.28 9.71 -17.68
N ASP A 36 -4.99 10.45 -16.83
CA ASP A 36 -4.37 11.44 -15.92
C ASP A 36 -3.79 10.73 -14.69
N GLY A 37 -2.60 10.14 -14.87
CA GLY A 37 -1.96 9.32 -13.84
C GLY A 37 -1.64 10.09 -12.55
N TYR A 38 -1.35 11.39 -12.63
CA TYR A 38 -1.11 12.22 -11.45
C TYR A 38 -2.37 12.45 -10.63
N LYS A 39 -3.54 12.59 -11.28
CA LYS A 39 -4.82 12.64 -10.57
C LYS A 39 -5.16 11.31 -9.90
N GLU A 40 -4.81 10.19 -10.52
CA GLU A 40 -4.97 8.87 -9.91
C GLU A 40 -4.03 8.69 -8.72
N ALA A 41 -2.77 9.12 -8.83
CA ALA A 41 -1.82 9.16 -7.73
C ALA A 41 -2.33 10.03 -6.56
N ASP A 42 -2.91 11.20 -6.83
CA ASP A 42 -3.52 12.06 -5.80
C ASP A 42 -4.67 11.34 -5.07
N ASN A 43 -5.50 10.57 -5.78
CA ASN A 43 -6.55 9.78 -5.15
C ASN A 43 -5.97 8.68 -4.27
N ILE A 44 -4.92 7.99 -4.71
CA ILE A 44 -4.24 6.95 -3.93
C ILE A 44 -3.67 7.53 -2.63
N VAL A 45 -2.94 8.64 -2.72
CA VAL A 45 -2.43 9.37 -1.55
C VAL A 45 -3.59 9.73 -0.62
N GLY A 46 -4.66 10.32 -1.15
CA GLY A 46 -5.85 10.69 -0.38
C GLY A 46 -6.49 9.51 0.33
N PHE A 47 -6.61 8.35 -0.32
CA PHE A 47 -7.17 7.15 0.29
C PHE A 47 -6.33 6.67 1.47
N ILE A 48 -5.00 6.65 1.33
CA ILE A 48 -4.08 6.25 2.40
C ILE A 48 -4.14 7.26 3.54
N VAL A 49 -4.03 8.56 3.24
CA VAL A 49 -4.02 9.65 4.22
C VAL A 49 -5.31 9.68 5.04
N ASP A 50 -6.45 9.58 4.37
CA ASP A 50 -7.73 9.56 5.08
C ASP A 50 -7.84 8.32 6.00
N GLU A 51 -7.28 7.19 5.58
CA GLU A 51 -7.29 5.98 6.41
C GLU A 51 -6.34 6.12 7.61
N ILE A 52 -5.14 6.68 7.45
CA ILE A 52 -4.23 6.86 8.59
C ILE A 52 -4.69 7.96 9.55
N CYS A 53 -5.35 9.01 9.04
CA CYS A 53 -5.81 10.16 9.82
C CYS A 53 -7.26 10.03 10.35
N SER A 54 -7.96 8.94 10.04
CA SER A 54 -9.34 8.76 10.50
C SER A 54 -9.42 8.70 12.03
N THR A 55 -10.42 9.40 12.58
CA THR A 55 -10.72 9.45 14.02
C THR A 55 -11.37 8.16 14.55
N ALA A 56 -11.77 7.23 13.68
CA ALA A 56 -12.40 5.99 14.10
C ALA A 56 -11.37 5.02 14.73
N PRO A 57 -11.66 4.45 15.91
CA PRO A 57 -10.68 3.65 16.67
C PRO A 57 -10.33 2.31 16.01
N TYR A 58 -11.18 1.82 15.12
CA TYR A 58 -10.99 0.58 14.38
C TYR A 58 -11.35 0.75 12.91
N THR A 59 -10.70 -0.03 12.05
CA THR A 59 -11.05 -0.20 10.64
C THR A 59 -11.47 -1.64 10.41
N THR A 60 -12.55 -1.84 9.65
CA THR A 60 -12.96 -3.19 9.24
C THR A 60 -12.44 -3.52 7.85
N LEU A 61 -11.46 -4.42 7.78
CA LEU A 61 -10.90 -4.97 6.54
C LEU A 61 -11.38 -6.41 6.37
N ARG A 62 -11.98 -6.74 5.21
CA ARG A 62 -12.50 -8.09 4.90
C ARG A 62 -13.33 -8.75 6.02
N GLY A 63 -14.12 -7.96 6.76
CA GLY A 63 -14.97 -8.43 7.85
C GLY A 63 -14.27 -8.59 9.20
N GLN A 64 -12.97 -8.29 9.31
CA GLN A 64 -12.21 -8.28 10.56
C GLN A 64 -11.91 -6.85 10.99
N ALA A 65 -12.05 -6.58 12.29
CA ALA A 65 -11.76 -5.27 12.87
C ALA A 65 -10.31 -5.21 13.36
N PHE A 66 -9.58 -4.20 12.90
CA PHE A 66 -8.20 -3.94 13.30
C PHE A 66 -8.10 -2.59 14.03
N PRO A 67 -7.30 -2.47 15.10
CA PRO A 67 -7.05 -1.19 15.73
C PRO A 67 -6.45 -0.18 14.75
N ARG A 68 -6.91 1.07 14.78
CA ARG A 68 -6.42 2.14 13.89
C ARG A 68 -4.91 2.26 13.90
N ALA A 69 -4.28 2.22 15.07
CA ALA A 69 -2.82 2.33 15.21
C ALA A 69 -2.07 1.23 14.44
N VAL A 70 -2.63 0.02 14.35
CA VAL A 70 -2.05 -1.09 13.57
C VAL A 70 -2.17 -0.80 12.08
N ILE A 71 -3.35 -0.37 11.62
CA ILE A 71 -3.56 0.00 10.22
C ILE A 71 -2.63 1.14 9.83
N GLN A 72 -2.57 2.20 10.63
CA GLN A 72 -1.69 3.36 10.42
C GLN A 72 -0.23 2.93 10.30
N SER A 73 0.28 2.15 11.26
CA SER A 73 1.67 1.67 11.23
C SER A 73 1.99 0.89 9.96
N LYS A 74 1.03 0.10 9.44
CA LYS A 74 1.21 -0.69 8.23
C LYS A 74 1.09 0.13 6.95
N LEU A 75 0.07 0.98 6.82
CA LEU A 75 -0.07 1.79 5.62
C LEU A 75 1.08 2.79 5.43
N LEU A 76 1.69 3.26 6.52
CA LEU A 76 2.91 4.09 6.44
C LEU A 76 4.16 3.33 5.97
N GLN A 77 4.14 2.00 5.90
CA GLN A 77 5.23 1.18 5.34
C GLN A 77 5.03 0.89 3.84
N ALA A 78 3.92 1.32 3.24
CA ALA A 78 3.71 1.14 1.81
C ALA A 78 4.67 2.03 1.01
N ASP A 79 5.36 1.41 0.06
CA ASP A 79 6.22 2.09 -0.92
C ASP A 79 5.65 1.95 -2.34
N LEU A 80 6.37 2.49 -3.33
CA LEU A 80 5.98 2.42 -4.74
C LEU A 80 5.72 0.98 -5.20
N ASN A 81 6.65 0.06 -4.92
CA ASN A 81 6.57 -1.33 -5.37
C ASN A 81 5.32 -2.03 -4.83
N ILE A 82 5.00 -1.81 -3.56
CA ILE A 82 3.81 -2.38 -2.91
C ILE A 82 2.55 -1.79 -3.55
N VAL A 83 2.50 -0.48 -3.79
CA VAL A 83 1.34 0.18 -4.42
C VAL A 83 1.13 -0.34 -5.84
N GLU A 84 2.16 -0.38 -6.69
CA GLU A 84 2.07 -0.93 -8.04
C GLU A 84 1.59 -2.38 -8.03
N THR A 85 2.16 -3.21 -7.15
CA THR A 85 1.75 -4.61 -7.00
C THR A 85 0.27 -4.74 -6.66
N VAL A 86 -0.25 -3.89 -5.78
CA VAL A 86 -1.67 -3.87 -5.41
C VAL A 86 -2.54 -3.45 -6.60
N LEU A 87 -2.14 -2.41 -7.33
CA LEU A 87 -2.88 -1.94 -8.51
C LEU A 87 -2.91 -2.99 -9.62
N LEU A 88 -1.79 -3.66 -9.89
CA LEU A 88 -1.70 -4.77 -10.85
C LEU A 88 -2.58 -5.95 -10.44
N LYS A 89 -2.60 -6.31 -9.15
CA LYS A 89 -3.51 -7.36 -8.63
C LYS A 89 -4.97 -6.94 -8.77
N MET A 90 -5.28 -5.67 -8.50
CA MET A 90 -6.64 -5.13 -8.64
C MET A 90 -7.12 -5.10 -10.10
N ALA A 91 -6.23 -4.82 -11.05
CA ALA A 91 -6.54 -4.84 -12.49
C ALA A 91 -6.95 -6.25 -12.99
N GLN A 92 -6.57 -7.31 -12.27
CA GLN A 92 -6.97 -8.69 -12.58
C GLN A 92 -8.31 -9.10 -11.95
N VAL A 93 -8.95 -8.22 -11.17
CA VAL A 93 -10.19 -8.51 -10.44
C VAL A 93 -11.34 -7.74 -11.06
N ASP A 94 -12.31 -8.48 -11.60
CA ASP A 94 -13.54 -7.90 -12.13
C ASP A 94 -14.50 -7.46 -11.02
N ASN A 95 -15.37 -6.48 -11.33
CA ASN A 95 -16.53 -6.10 -10.53
C ASN A 95 -16.21 -5.57 -9.11
N ILE A 96 -15.12 -4.80 -8.98
CA ILE A 96 -14.81 -4.04 -7.75
C ILE A 96 -15.87 -2.95 -7.58
N LYS A 97 -16.71 -3.08 -6.54
CA LYS A 97 -17.80 -2.12 -6.25
C LYS A 97 -17.34 -0.85 -5.54
N ASP A 98 -16.32 -1.00 -4.69
CA ASP A 98 -15.76 0.08 -3.87
C ASP A 98 -14.24 0.01 -3.98
N PHE A 99 -13.69 0.81 -4.90
CA PHE A 99 -12.26 0.83 -5.19
C PHE A 99 -11.45 1.16 -3.95
N ARG A 100 -11.81 2.23 -3.23
CA ARG A 100 -11.08 2.71 -2.06
C ARG A 100 -10.99 1.63 -0.98
N ARG A 101 -12.13 1.03 -0.62
CA ARG A 101 -12.15 0.00 0.43
C ARG A 101 -11.36 -1.25 0.02
N TYR A 102 -11.46 -1.64 -1.24
CA TYR A 102 -10.73 -2.79 -1.76
C TYR A 102 -9.22 -2.51 -1.83
N PHE A 103 -8.83 -1.31 -2.25
CA PHE A 103 -7.46 -0.83 -2.29
C PHE A 103 -6.83 -0.85 -0.91
N ILE A 104 -7.42 -0.19 0.09
CA ILE A 104 -6.90 -0.16 1.47
C ILE A 104 -6.76 -1.58 2.04
N SER A 105 -7.76 -2.43 1.79
CA SER A 105 -7.67 -3.82 2.25
C SER A 105 -6.58 -4.61 1.55
N SER A 106 -6.33 -4.38 0.27
CA SER A 106 -5.31 -5.10 -0.49
C SER A 106 -3.92 -4.59 -0.13
N LEU A 107 -3.76 -3.27 -0.01
CA LEU A 107 -2.54 -2.61 0.42
C LEU A 107 -2.09 -3.07 1.80
N TYR A 108 -3.01 -3.10 2.78
CA TYR A 108 -2.69 -3.62 4.13
C TYR A 108 -2.18 -5.07 4.09
N ASN A 109 -2.82 -5.93 3.29
CA ASN A 109 -2.40 -7.32 3.17
C ASN A 109 -1.05 -7.44 2.45
N GLU A 110 -0.82 -6.63 1.41
CA GLU A 110 0.43 -6.66 0.66
C GLU A 110 1.61 -6.27 1.55
N VAL A 111 1.49 -5.15 2.27
CA VAL A 111 2.51 -4.71 3.26
C VAL A 111 2.78 -5.81 4.28
N LEU A 112 1.74 -6.48 4.78
CA LEU A 112 1.92 -7.56 5.76
C LEU A 112 2.72 -8.73 5.20
N THR A 113 2.56 -9.06 3.93
CA THR A 113 3.21 -10.21 3.30
C THR A 113 4.52 -9.88 2.59
N TYR A 114 4.75 -8.62 2.23
CA TYR A 114 5.88 -8.22 1.39
C TYR A 114 7.22 -8.68 1.95
N HIS A 115 7.52 -8.36 3.21
CA HIS A 115 8.77 -8.82 3.86
C HIS A 115 8.83 -10.33 4.10
N PHE A 116 7.68 -11.01 4.22
CA PHE A 116 7.68 -12.48 4.27
C PHE A 116 8.05 -13.07 2.91
N ASN A 117 7.53 -12.50 1.83
CA ASN A 117 7.85 -12.92 0.46
C ASN A 117 9.31 -12.64 0.14
N GLU A 118 9.81 -11.44 0.42
CA GLU A 118 11.21 -11.05 0.22
C GLU A 118 12.17 -11.96 1.02
N GLY A 119 11.81 -12.27 2.27
CA GLY A 119 12.56 -13.23 3.09
C GLY A 119 12.51 -14.66 2.54
N CYS A 120 11.40 -15.07 1.92
CA CYS A 120 11.26 -16.39 1.30
C CYS A 120 12.01 -16.49 -0.04
N GLU A 121 11.94 -15.46 -0.88
CA GLU A 121 12.67 -15.38 -2.16
C GLU A 121 14.18 -15.39 -1.93
N ASN A 122 14.68 -14.63 -0.96
CA ASN A 122 16.09 -14.67 -0.57
C ASN A 122 16.52 -16.06 -0.09
N ARG A 123 15.71 -16.72 0.75
CA ARG A 123 16.00 -18.10 1.20
C ARG A 123 15.97 -19.08 0.02
N TRP A 124 15.02 -18.93 -0.90
CA TRP A 124 14.92 -19.78 -2.08
C TRP A 124 16.11 -19.58 -3.03
N ALA A 125 16.52 -18.34 -3.30
CA ALA A 125 17.69 -18.04 -4.11
C ALA A 125 18.97 -18.66 -3.50
N VAL A 126 19.16 -18.53 -2.18
CA VAL A 126 20.28 -19.17 -1.47
C VAL A 126 20.24 -20.70 -1.60
N GLN A 127 19.06 -21.31 -1.43
CA GLN A 127 18.90 -22.77 -1.59
C GLN A 127 19.10 -23.23 -3.03
N ALA A 128 18.62 -22.47 -4.02
CA ALA A 128 18.80 -22.77 -5.44
C ALA A 128 20.28 -22.70 -5.82
N VAL A 129 21.00 -21.66 -5.38
CA VAL A 129 22.46 -21.56 -5.56
C VAL A 129 23.19 -22.71 -4.86
N ALA A 130 22.83 -23.05 -3.61
CA ALA A 130 23.46 -24.16 -2.91
C ALA A 130 23.25 -25.50 -3.64
N ARG A 131 22.03 -25.76 -4.13
CA ARG A 131 21.69 -26.95 -4.90
C ARG A 131 22.41 -27.01 -6.24
N ASP A 132 22.41 -25.92 -6.99
CA ASP A 132 22.89 -25.89 -8.37
C ASP A 132 24.43 -25.78 -8.46
N PHE A 133 25.08 -25.24 -7.42
CA PHE A 133 26.55 -25.13 -7.34
C PHE A 133 27.21 -26.10 -6.33
N GLY A 134 26.43 -27.01 -5.72
CA GLY A 134 26.95 -28.11 -4.91
C GLY A 134 27.48 -27.74 -3.52
N TYR A 135 27.03 -26.62 -2.95
CA TYR A 135 27.30 -26.29 -1.55
C TYR A 135 26.34 -27.08 -0.65
N ALA A 136 26.85 -27.71 0.41
CA ALA A 136 26.00 -28.38 1.40
C ALA A 136 25.07 -27.35 2.08
N VAL A 137 23.76 -27.65 2.08
CA VAL A 137 22.71 -26.89 2.77
C VAL A 137 22.75 -27.16 4.27
#